data_AF-A0A1H4J6T1-F1
#
_entry.id   AF-A0A1H4J6T1-F1
#
_cell.length_a   1.000
_cell.length_b   1.000
_cell.length_c   1.000
_cell.angle_alpha   90.00
_cell.angle_beta   90.00
_cell.angle_gamma   90.00
#
_symmetry.space_group_name_H-M   'P 1'
#
loop_
_entity.id
_entity.type
_entity.pdbx_description
1 polymer ?
#
loop_
_entity_poly.entity_id
_entity_poly.type
_entity_poly.pdbx_seq_one_letter_code
_entity_poly.pdbx_strand_id
1 'polypeptide(L)'
;MNAAWEAVSRVVDEPAWYWVYDKLAFWPSTYAHAWPGFREPAPSRTWDLSPGNLDRASAEFRLGPYAVEEHQVGTIALAAFREVCGPDDWMWALHWQHQSYRVRPHLMSGSARWPVPVFPRADYHLFLASDFSFGTLGHPWERTLCVFGEKLVPAFERLGEGVLTNVLRQDGKPSETTGASSRAGGSATRTPEQPSETTGASPRAGGSATRTPEQPSETTGASPRAGGSATRTPEQPSELAR
;
A
#
# COMPACT_ATOMS: atom_id res chain seq x y z
N MET A 1 -7.90 28.54 -5.96
CA MET A 1 -7.58 27.45 -5.01
C MET A 1 -8.81 26.56 -4.89
N ASN A 2 -8.64 25.24 -4.89
CA ASN A 2 -9.79 24.31 -4.82
C ASN A 2 -10.38 24.35 -3.40
N ALA A 3 -11.55 24.97 -3.22
CA ALA A 3 -12.19 25.17 -1.90
C ALA A 3 -12.51 23.85 -1.16
N ALA A 4 -12.47 22.72 -1.87
CA ALA A 4 -12.69 21.41 -1.28
C ALA A 4 -11.51 20.90 -0.44
N TRP A 5 -10.30 21.44 -0.62
CA TRP A 5 -9.07 20.93 0.02
C TRP A 5 -8.46 21.96 0.95
N GLU A 6 -8.25 21.55 2.19
CA GLU A 6 -7.64 22.34 3.24
C GLU A 6 -6.37 21.62 3.70
N ALA A 7 -5.20 22.21 3.43
CA ALA A 7 -3.93 21.68 3.94
C ALA A 7 -3.91 21.78 5.47
N VAL A 8 -3.55 20.70 6.14
CA VAL A 8 -3.49 20.66 7.61
C VAL A 8 -2.04 20.60 8.10
N SER A 9 -1.75 21.22 9.23
CA SER A 9 -0.42 21.10 9.83
C SER A 9 -0.22 19.69 10.41
N ARG A 10 1.04 19.32 10.65
CA ARG A 10 1.37 18.04 11.32
C ARG A 10 0.70 17.89 12.70
N VAL A 11 0.52 18.99 13.42
CA VAL A 11 -0.14 18.95 14.74
C VAL A 11 -1.63 18.60 14.59
N VAL A 12 -2.25 18.99 13.47
CA VAL A 12 -3.67 18.73 13.23
C VAL A 12 -3.92 17.31 12.73
N ASP A 13 -3.02 16.74 11.91
CA ASP A 13 -3.19 15.37 11.38
C ASP A 13 -2.60 14.27 12.28
N GLU A 14 -1.79 14.63 13.28
CA GLU A 14 -1.14 13.70 14.19
C GLU A 14 -2.11 12.70 14.85
N PRO A 15 -3.30 13.10 15.37
CA PRO A 15 -4.27 12.14 15.92
C PRO A 15 -4.78 11.11 14.90
N ALA A 16 -4.95 11.52 13.64
CA ALA A 16 -5.37 10.61 12.57
C ALA A 16 -4.25 9.60 12.25
N TRP A 17 -3.00 10.06 12.21
CA TRP A 17 -1.86 9.16 12.04
C TRP A 17 -1.67 8.21 13.22
N TYR A 18 -1.84 8.66 14.47
CA TYR A 18 -1.82 7.75 15.63
C TYR A 18 -2.89 6.67 15.52
N TRP A 19 -4.11 7.04 15.10
CA TRP A 19 -5.17 6.06 14.87
C TRP A 19 -4.76 5.05 13.78
N VAL A 20 -4.15 5.50 12.68
CA VAL A 20 -3.65 4.62 11.61
C VAL A 20 -2.58 3.65 12.13
N TYR A 21 -1.57 4.14 12.84
CA TYR A 21 -0.51 3.28 13.38
C TYR A 21 -1.03 2.30 14.43
N ASP A 22 -1.93 2.73 15.31
CA ASP A 22 -2.48 1.91 16.39
C ASP A 22 -3.53 0.90 15.88
N LYS A 23 -4.59 1.40 15.23
CA LYS A 23 -5.76 0.57 14.86
C LYS A 23 -5.52 -0.27 13.61
N LEU A 24 -4.80 0.28 12.64
CA LEU A 24 -4.48 -0.43 11.40
C LEU A 24 -3.13 -1.14 11.49
N ALA A 25 -2.41 -1.05 12.61
CA ALA A 25 -1.06 -1.61 12.75
C ALA A 25 -0.16 -1.24 11.55
N PHE A 26 -0.26 0.01 11.09
CA PHE A 26 0.35 0.43 9.83
C PHE A 26 1.87 0.25 9.87
N TRP A 27 2.38 -0.59 8.97
CA TRP A 27 3.78 -0.93 8.81
C TRP A 27 4.18 -0.82 7.33
N PRO A 28 4.59 0.38 6.88
CA PRO A 28 4.89 0.64 5.49
C PRO A 28 6.08 -0.19 5.00
N SER A 29 5.97 -0.80 3.82
CA SER A 29 7.04 -1.61 3.24
C SER A 29 6.97 -1.68 1.71
N THR A 30 8.15 -1.69 1.09
CA THR A 30 8.30 -1.91 -0.36
C THR A 30 8.48 -3.38 -0.72
N TYR A 31 8.58 -4.27 0.28
CA TYR A 31 8.88 -5.69 0.10
C TYR A 31 7.64 -6.57 0.18
N ALA A 32 7.49 -7.47 -0.82
CA ALA A 32 6.31 -8.31 -0.99
C ALA A 32 5.95 -9.19 0.22
N HIS A 33 6.95 -9.68 0.96
CA HIS A 33 6.73 -10.53 2.14
C HIS A 33 6.10 -9.79 3.34
N ALA A 34 6.06 -8.46 3.30
CA ALA A 34 5.50 -7.62 4.36
C ALA A 34 4.17 -6.95 3.96
N TRP A 35 3.68 -7.19 2.74
CA TRP A 35 2.39 -6.68 2.31
C TRP A 35 1.24 -7.38 3.07
N PRO A 36 0.13 -6.68 3.36
CA PRO A 36 -0.23 -5.36 2.84
C PRO A 36 0.21 -4.17 3.72
N GLY A 37 1.00 -4.39 4.78
CA GLY A 37 1.41 -3.29 5.67
C GLY A 37 0.27 -2.63 6.46
N PHE A 38 -0.95 -3.16 6.39
CA PHE A 38 -2.08 -2.76 7.24
C PHE A 38 -2.83 -3.99 7.73
N ARG A 39 -3.45 -3.86 8.89
CA ARG A 39 -4.61 -4.67 9.27
C ARG A 39 -5.84 -4.04 8.62
N GLU A 40 -6.35 -4.69 7.58
CA GLU A 40 -7.56 -4.23 6.89
C GLU A 40 -8.77 -4.26 7.86
N PRO A 41 -9.54 -3.16 8.00
CA PRO A 41 -10.76 -3.16 8.79
C PRO A 41 -11.80 -4.12 8.22
N ALA A 42 -12.85 -4.44 9.00
CA ALA A 42 -14.00 -5.20 8.52
C ALA A 42 -15.29 -4.39 8.75
N PRO A 43 -16.21 -4.32 7.77
CA PRO A 43 -16.12 -4.95 6.45
C PRO A 43 -15.13 -4.23 5.52
N SER A 44 -14.40 -4.98 4.69
CA SER A 44 -13.55 -4.43 3.64
C SER A 44 -13.47 -5.28 2.37
N ARG A 45 -13.12 -4.58 1.28
CA ARG A 45 -12.83 -5.15 -0.02
C ARG A 45 -11.53 -4.56 -0.54
N THR A 46 -10.60 -5.42 -0.96
CA THR A 46 -9.33 -4.99 -1.53
C THR A 46 -9.19 -5.47 -2.95
N TRP A 47 -8.94 -4.53 -3.86
CA TRP A 47 -8.73 -4.80 -5.27
C TRP A 47 -7.25 -4.76 -5.64
N ASP A 48 -6.84 -5.70 -6.48
CA ASP A 48 -5.58 -5.67 -7.20
C ASP A 48 -5.71 -4.72 -8.39
N LEU A 49 -4.91 -3.66 -8.40
CA LEU A 49 -4.88 -2.67 -9.48
C LEU A 49 -3.83 -3.03 -10.54
N SER A 50 -3.10 -4.14 -10.37
CA SER A 50 -2.13 -4.65 -11.34
C SER A 50 -2.79 -5.59 -12.36
N PRO A 51 -2.09 -5.94 -13.46
CA PRO A 51 -2.54 -6.93 -14.43
C PRO A 51 -2.77 -8.36 -13.88
N GLY A 52 -2.38 -8.65 -12.64
CA GLY A 52 -2.69 -9.89 -11.93
C GLY A 52 -1.92 -11.15 -12.36
N ASN A 53 -1.22 -11.13 -13.50
CA ASN A 53 -0.50 -12.28 -14.05
C ASN A 53 1.00 -12.31 -13.71
N LEU A 54 1.47 -11.39 -12.87
CA LEU A 54 2.88 -11.25 -12.54
C LEU A 54 3.17 -11.76 -11.13
N ASP A 55 4.36 -12.35 -10.95
CA ASP A 55 4.87 -12.66 -9.61
C ASP A 55 5.08 -11.34 -8.85
N ARG A 56 4.38 -11.19 -7.73
CA ARG A 56 4.40 -10.01 -6.85
C ARG A 56 5.79 -9.69 -6.30
N ALA A 57 6.70 -10.67 -6.22
CA ALA A 57 8.09 -10.44 -5.81
C ALA A 57 9.00 -9.97 -6.96
N SER A 58 8.52 -10.02 -8.21
CA SER A 58 9.34 -9.84 -9.40
C SER A 58 9.61 -8.36 -9.73
N ALA A 59 10.66 -8.13 -10.54
CA ALA A 59 10.97 -6.78 -11.03
C ALA A 59 9.90 -6.28 -12.02
N GLU A 60 9.34 -7.19 -12.81
CA GLU A 60 8.26 -6.92 -13.77
C GLU A 60 7.01 -6.42 -13.06
N PHE A 61 6.66 -6.99 -11.90
CA PHE A 61 5.53 -6.49 -11.10
C PHE A 61 5.81 -5.08 -10.56
N ARG A 62 7.03 -4.87 -10.03
CA ARG A 62 7.45 -3.60 -9.41
C ARG A 62 7.46 -2.44 -10.41
N LEU A 63 7.86 -2.69 -11.66
CA LEU A 63 8.01 -1.68 -12.71
C LEU A 63 6.87 -1.68 -13.74
N GLY A 64 5.98 -2.67 -13.68
CA GLY A 64 4.93 -2.89 -14.67
C GLY A 64 3.78 -1.89 -14.61
N PRO A 65 2.96 -1.81 -15.68
CA PRO A 65 1.82 -0.90 -15.76
C PRO A 65 0.67 -1.33 -14.85
N TYR A 66 -0.22 -0.40 -14.47
CA TYR A 66 -1.47 -0.72 -13.78
C TYR A 66 -2.50 -1.25 -14.79
N ALA A 67 -3.45 -2.04 -14.31
CA ALA A 67 -4.56 -2.54 -15.12
C ALA A 67 -5.74 -1.54 -15.19
N VAL A 68 -5.72 -0.52 -14.33
CA VAL A 68 -6.76 0.50 -14.21
C VAL A 68 -6.16 1.89 -14.27
N GLU A 69 -6.92 2.84 -14.82
CA GLU A 69 -6.50 4.23 -14.91
C GLU A 69 -6.83 5.00 -13.62
N GLU A 70 -5.90 5.85 -13.19
CA GLU A 70 -6.06 6.66 -11.98
C GLU A 70 -7.31 7.54 -12.01
N HIS A 71 -7.63 8.13 -13.17
CA HIS A 71 -8.81 8.98 -13.30
C HIS A 71 -10.11 8.20 -13.08
N GLN A 72 -10.17 6.93 -13.49
CA GLN A 72 -11.35 6.09 -13.25
C GLN A 72 -11.53 5.83 -11.76
N VAL A 73 -10.46 5.44 -11.08
CA VAL A 73 -10.46 5.21 -9.62
C VAL A 73 -10.82 6.49 -8.86
N GLY A 74 -10.27 7.64 -9.26
CA GLY A 74 -10.62 8.94 -8.66
C GLY A 74 -12.09 9.32 -8.86
N THR A 75 -12.66 9.02 -10.04
CA THR A 75 -14.08 9.27 -10.32
C THR A 75 -14.99 8.39 -9.48
N ILE A 76 -14.67 7.10 -9.38
CA ILE A 76 -15.38 6.12 -8.53
C ILE A 76 -15.32 6.59 -7.07
N ALA A 77 -14.13 6.93 -6.59
CA ALA A 77 -13.93 7.35 -5.21
C ALA A 77 -14.71 8.63 -4.88
N LEU A 78 -14.68 9.64 -5.76
CA LEU A 78 -15.43 10.87 -5.52
C LEU A 78 -16.95 10.62 -5.44
N ALA A 79 -17.48 9.80 -6.35
CA ALA A 79 -18.88 9.44 -6.37
C ALA A 79 -19.26 8.67 -5.08
N ALA A 80 -18.47 7.66 -4.71
CA ALA A 80 -18.70 6.87 -3.51
C ALA A 80 -18.61 7.72 -2.23
N PHE A 81 -17.61 8.59 -2.12
CA PHE A 81 -17.47 9.50 -0.97
C PHE A 81 -18.67 10.43 -0.84
N ARG A 82 -19.20 10.96 -1.95
CA ARG A 82 -20.40 11.81 -1.94
C ARG A 82 -21.66 11.07 -1.53
N GLU A 83 -21.77 9.78 -1.84
CA GLU A 83 -22.91 8.96 -1.43
C GLU A 83 -22.91 8.69 0.08
N VAL A 84 -21.73 8.52 0.69
CA VAL A 84 -21.64 8.14 2.11
C VAL A 84 -21.43 9.32 3.05
N CYS A 85 -20.86 10.43 2.57
CA CYS A 85 -20.67 11.65 3.35
C CYS A 85 -21.91 12.53 3.30
N GLY A 86 -22.26 13.14 4.44
CA GLY A 86 -23.20 14.25 4.50
C GLY A 86 -22.70 15.48 3.71
N PRO A 87 -23.58 16.41 3.34
CA PRO A 87 -23.25 17.57 2.49
C PRO A 87 -22.09 18.43 3.01
N ASP A 88 -21.96 18.55 4.33
CA ASP A 88 -20.95 19.36 5.01
C ASP A 88 -19.80 18.54 5.61
N ASP A 89 -19.85 17.22 5.46
CA ASP A 89 -18.83 16.32 6.00
C ASP A 89 -17.50 16.49 5.25
N TRP A 90 -16.43 16.21 5.99
CA TRP A 90 -15.07 16.17 5.47
C TRP A 90 -14.40 14.84 5.83
N MET A 91 -13.39 14.48 5.04
CA MET A 91 -12.55 13.31 5.23
C MET A 91 -11.09 13.73 5.41
N TRP A 92 -10.34 12.94 6.14
CA TRP A 92 -8.88 12.99 6.10
C TRP A 92 -8.40 12.50 4.73
N ALA A 93 -7.44 13.20 4.14
CA ALA A 93 -6.62 12.72 3.04
C ALA A 93 -5.17 12.73 3.52
N LEU A 94 -4.72 11.59 4.02
CA LEU A 94 -3.41 11.40 4.61
C LEU A 94 -2.41 10.98 3.53
N HIS A 95 -1.27 11.64 3.50
CA HIS A 95 -0.18 11.36 2.56
C HIS A 95 1.06 11.05 3.39
N TRP A 96 1.50 9.80 3.39
CA TRP A 96 2.53 9.34 4.31
C TRP A 96 3.81 10.17 4.17
N GLN A 97 4.36 10.64 5.30
CA GLN A 97 5.51 11.56 5.39
C GLN A 97 5.37 12.93 4.68
N HIS A 98 4.23 13.21 4.07
CA HIS A 98 3.98 14.38 3.25
C HIS A 98 2.81 15.23 3.80
N GLN A 99 2.40 16.24 3.04
CA GLN A 99 1.31 17.13 3.38
C GLN A 99 -0.03 16.39 3.38
N SER A 100 -0.71 16.33 4.52
CA SER A 100 -2.09 15.84 4.63
C SER A 100 -3.10 16.96 4.41
N TYR A 101 -4.35 16.57 4.16
CA TYR A 101 -5.45 17.51 3.94
C TYR A 101 -6.72 17.07 4.65
N ARG A 102 -7.62 18.03 4.88
CA ARG A 102 -9.05 17.75 4.95
C ARG A 102 -9.65 17.97 3.57
N VAL A 103 -10.47 17.03 3.13
CA VAL A 103 -11.21 17.12 1.88
C VAL A 103 -12.70 17.12 2.14
N ARG A 104 -13.44 18.01 1.48
CA ARG A 104 -14.91 18.03 1.46
C ARG A 104 -15.40 17.50 0.11
N PRO A 105 -15.82 16.22 0.01
CA PRO A 105 -16.14 15.59 -1.28
C PRO A 105 -17.23 16.35 -2.07
N HIS A 106 -18.22 16.91 -1.38
CA HIS A 106 -19.31 17.65 -2.02
C HIS A 106 -18.85 18.93 -2.70
N LEU A 107 -17.80 19.59 -2.17
CA LEU A 107 -17.24 20.81 -2.76
C LEU A 107 -16.31 20.55 -3.96
N MET A 108 -15.91 19.30 -4.22
CA MET A 108 -15.02 18.98 -5.34
C MET A 108 -15.75 19.10 -6.69
N SER A 109 -15.23 19.86 -7.64
CA SER A 109 -15.69 19.69 -9.03
C SER A 109 -15.16 18.36 -9.59
N GLY A 110 -15.91 17.72 -10.49
CA GLY A 110 -15.50 16.44 -11.09
C GLY A 110 -14.20 16.53 -11.91
N SER A 111 -13.80 17.73 -12.33
CA SER A 111 -12.56 18.00 -13.06
C SER A 111 -11.43 18.55 -12.19
N ALA A 112 -11.68 18.76 -10.88
CA ALA A 112 -10.66 19.31 -10.00
C ALA A 112 -9.49 18.34 -9.83
N ARG A 113 -8.27 18.87 -9.93
CA ARG A 113 -7.06 18.10 -9.61
C ARG A 113 -7.01 17.80 -8.11
N TRP A 114 -6.70 16.55 -7.78
CA TRP A 114 -6.47 16.09 -6.42
C TRP A 114 -5.01 16.40 -6.03
N PRO A 115 -4.75 17.10 -4.90
CA PRO A 115 -3.40 17.24 -4.37
C PRO A 115 -2.78 15.89 -3.98
N VAL A 116 -3.63 14.97 -3.49
CA VAL A 116 -3.29 13.60 -3.12
C VAL A 116 -4.34 12.69 -3.76
N PRO A 117 -4.00 11.82 -4.72
CA PRO A 117 -4.97 10.93 -5.36
C PRO A 117 -5.33 9.74 -4.45
N VAL A 118 -6.55 9.21 -4.56
CA VAL A 118 -6.91 7.92 -3.94
C VAL A 118 -6.10 6.77 -4.54
N PHE A 119 -5.74 6.91 -5.82
CA PHE A 119 -4.90 5.96 -6.51
C PHE A 119 -3.51 5.93 -5.85
N PRO A 120 -3.04 4.78 -5.35
CA PRO A 120 -1.78 4.70 -4.63
C PRO A 120 -0.62 4.58 -5.61
N ARG A 121 -0.26 5.67 -6.27
CA ARG A 121 0.99 5.71 -7.03
C ARG A 121 2.08 6.36 -6.19
N ALA A 122 3.22 5.68 -6.11
CA ALA A 122 4.47 6.12 -5.48
C ALA A 122 4.46 6.23 -3.94
N ASP A 123 3.33 6.52 -3.30
CA ASP A 123 3.23 6.61 -1.83
C ASP A 123 1.90 6.04 -1.28
N TYR A 124 1.83 5.88 0.05
CA TYR A 124 0.64 5.52 0.78
C TYR A 124 -0.31 6.72 0.88
N HIS A 125 -1.48 6.57 0.29
CA HIS A 125 -2.57 7.54 0.35
C HIS A 125 -3.75 6.91 1.08
N LEU A 126 -4.16 7.52 2.19
CA LEU A 126 -5.27 7.02 3.01
C LEU A 126 -6.36 8.08 3.07
N PHE A 127 -7.60 7.67 2.78
CA PHE A 127 -8.77 8.53 2.96
C PHE A 127 -9.60 7.98 4.10
N LEU A 128 -9.88 8.77 5.12
CA LEU A 128 -10.60 8.31 6.31
C LEU A 128 -11.74 9.28 6.62
N ALA A 129 -12.92 8.75 6.94
CA ALA A 129 -13.97 9.56 7.55
C ALA A 129 -13.44 10.27 8.81
N SER A 130 -14.01 11.41 9.17
CA SER A 130 -13.59 12.18 10.34
C SER A 130 -13.72 11.40 11.65
N ASP A 131 -14.63 10.43 11.69
CA ASP A 131 -14.86 9.48 12.79
C ASP A 131 -14.18 8.10 12.58
N PHE A 132 -13.42 7.94 11.49
CA PHE A 132 -12.71 6.73 11.09
C PHE A 132 -13.61 5.51 10.79
N SER A 133 -14.92 5.70 10.62
CA SER A 133 -15.88 4.60 10.39
C SER A 133 -15.77 3.94 9.00
N PHE A 134 -15.26 4.67 8.01
CA PHE A 134 -15.03 4.17 6.66
C PHE A 134 -13.83 4.87 6.01
N GLY A 135 -13.32 4.30 4.93
CA GLY A 135 -12.20 4.89 4.22
C GLY A 135 -11.57 4.01 3.15
N THR A 136 -10.47 4.49 2.61
CA THR A 136 -9.62 3.76 1.67
C THR A 136 -8.17 3.72 2.15
N LEU A 137 -7.51 2.59 1.92
CA LEU A 137 -6.11 2.36 2.22
C LEU A 137 -5.41 1.96 0.91
N GLY A 138 -4.68 2.90 0.34
CA GLY A 138 -3.95 2.67 -0.90
C GLY A 138 -2.51 2.22 -0.64
N HIS A 139 -2.10 1.09 -1.21
CA HIS A 139 -0.74 0.56 -1.09
C HIS A 139 0.00 0.63 -2.43
N PRO A 140 1.07 1.45 -2.56
CA PRO A 140 1.69 1.70 -3.85
C PRO A 140 2.55 0.54 -4.37
N TRP A 141 3.22 -0.19 -3.47
CA TRP A 141 4.04 -1.33 -3.86
C TRP A 141 3.27 -2.63 -3.99
N GLU A 142 2.25 -2.89 -3.16
CA GLU A 142 1.34 -4.02 -3.39
C GLU A 142 0.37 -3.75 -4.56
N ARG A 143 0.22 -2.47 -4.93
CA ARG A 143 -0.61 -1.99 -6.04
C ARG A 143 -2.09 -2.32 -5.81
N THR A 144 -2.53 -2.06 -4.59
CA THR A 144 -3.86 -2.42 -4.10
C THR A 144 -4.57 -1.20 -3.53
N LEU A 145 -5.89 -1.22 -3.65
CA LEU A 145 -6.77 -0.29 -2.97
C LEU A 145 -7.72 -1.10 -2.08
N CYS A 146 -7.54 -1.00 -0.77
CA CYS A 146 -8.49 -1.50 0.21
C CYS A 146 -9.54 -0.42 0.47
N VAL A 147 -10.81 -0.78 0.47
CA VAL A 147 -11.93 0.07 0.86
C VAL A 147 -12.63 -0.60 2.03
N PHE A 148 -12.98 0.16 3.06
CA PHE A 148 -13.62 -0.38 4.25
C PHE A 148 -14.79 0.48 4.73
N GLY A 149 -15.67 -0.14 5.52
CA GLY A 149 -16.85 0.47 6.12
C GLY A 149 -18.15 0.05 5.44
N GLU A 150 -19.19 -0.17 6.25
CA GLU A 150 -20.46 -0.80 5.84
C GLU A 150 -21.16 -0.10 4.66
N LYS A 151 -21.03 1.22 4.57
CA LYS A 151 -21.64 2.03 3.51
C LYS A 151 -20.73 2.19 2.29
N LEU A 152 -19.42 2.29 2.51
CA LEU A 152 -18.48 2.65 1.45
C LEU A 152 -18.14 1.45 0.55
N VAL A 153 -17.99 0.26 1.13
CA VAL A 153 -17.71 -0.97 0.38
C VAL A 153 -18.76 -1.22 -0.73
N PRO A 154 -20.08 -1.29 -0.45
CA PRO A 154 -21.06 -1.54 -1.50
C PRO A 154 -21.15 -0.41 -2.54
N ALA A 155 -20.87 0.85 -2.15
CA ALA A 155 -20.80 1.96 -3.11
C ALA A 155 -19.65 1.77 -4.10
N PHE A 156 -18.45 1.41 -3.62
CA PHE A 156 -17.30 1.12 -4.47
C PHE A 156 -17.50 -0.11 -5.36
N GLU A 157 -18.10 -1.18 -4.85
CA GLU A 157 -18.41 -2.39 -5.64
C GLU A 157 -19.34 -2.05 -6.82
N ARG A 158 -20.40 -1.28 -6.56
CA ARG A 158 -21.36 -0.89 -7.60
C ARG A 158 -20.78 0.14 -8.58
N LEU A 159 -20.15 1.20 -8.09
CA LEU A 159 -19.63 2.29 -8.93
C LEU A 159 -18.37 1.86 -9.71
N GLY A 160 -17.61 0.92 -9.16
CA GLY A 160 -16.40 0.37 -9.75
C GLY A 160 -16.65 -0.83 -10.66
N GLU A 161 -17.89 -1.22 -10.92
CA GLU A 161 -18.21 -2.33 -11.82
C GLU A 161 -17.53 -2.14 -13.19
N GLY A 162 -16.85 -3.18 -13.68
CA GLY A 162 -16.09 -3.14 -14.92
C GLY A 162 -14.72 -2.44 -14.85
N VAL A 163 -14.41 -1.74 -13.75
CA VAL A 163 -13.09 -1.12 -13.51
C VAL A 163 -12.33 -1.88 -12.42
N LEU A 164 -12.94 -2.06 -11.25
CA LEU A 164 -12.37 -2.74 -10.10
C LEU A 164 -12.77 -4.22 -10.11
N THR A 165 -12.14 -5.00 -10.99
CA THR A 165 -12.57 -6.38 -11.30
C THR A 165 -11.86 -7.45 -10.46
N ASN A 166 -10.61 -7.21 -10.06
CA ASN A 166 -9.77 -8.22 -9.42
C ASN A 166 -9.80 -8.07 -7.90
N VAL A 167 -10.72 -8.75 -7.24
CA VAL A 167 -10.76 -8.79 -5.76
C VAL A 167 -9.63 -9.69 -5.25
N LEU A 168 -8.70 -9.09 -4.51
CA LEU A 168 -7.57 -9.76 -3.89
C LEU A 168 -7.90 -10.25 -2.48
N ARG A 169 -8.59 -9.41 -1.70
CA ARG A 169 -9.00 -9.74 -0.32
C ARG A 169 -10.41 -9.26 0.00
N GLN A 170 -11.03 -9.97 0.95
CA GLN A 170 -12.25 -9.58 1.64
C GLN A 170 -11.98 -9.69 3.14
N ASP A 171 -12.22 -8.63 3.89
CA ASP A 171 -12.04 -8.59 5.35
C ASP A 171 -10.65 -9.07 5.80
N GLY A 172 -9.60 -8.66 5.07
CA GLY A 172 -8.22 -9.09 5.33
C GLY A 172 -7.88 -10.52 4.89
N LYS A 173 -8.82 -11.28 4.34
CA LYS A 173 -8.64 -12.67 3.90
C LYS A 173 -8.51 -12.77 2.39
N PRO A 174 -7.64 -13.63 1.84
CA PRO A 174 -7.55 -13.86 0.40
C PRO A 174 -8.90 -14.23 -0.22
N SER A 175 -9.21 -13.64 -1.37
CA SER A 175 -10.41 -13.99 -2.15
C SER A 175 -10.16 -15.24 -3.00
N GLU A 176 -11.16 -16.12 -3.10
CA GLU A 176 -11.06 -17.39 -3.86
C GLU A 176 -10.80 -17.16 -5.37
N THR A 177 -11.15 -15.98 -5.89
CA THR A 177 -11.00 -15.63 -7.30
C THR A 177 -9.54 -15.51 -7.76
N THR A 178 -8.57 -15.28 -6.86
CA THR A 178 -7.15 -15.10 -7.22
C THR A 178 -6.39 -16.42 -7.44
N GLY A 179 -7.03 -17.58 -7.23
CA GLY A 179 -6.35 -18.89 -7.19
C GLY A 179 -6.27 -19.71 -8.49
N ALA A 180 -6.90 -19.29 -9.59
CA ALA A 180 -6.92 -20.09 -10.83
C ALA A 180 -5.75 -19.80 -11.78
N SER A 181 -4.51 -19.84 -11.28
CA SER A 181 -3.36 -20.16 -12.15
C SER A 181 -2.99 -21.62 -11.90
N SER A 182 -3.75 -22.52 -12.54
CA SER A 182 -3.41 -23.93 -12.54
C SER A 182 -2.09 -24.11 -13.29
N ARG A 183 -1.01 -24.36 -12.54
CA ARG A 183 0.13 -25.14 -13.01
C ARG A 183 -0.40 -26.53 -13.37
N ALA A 184 -0.87 -26.70 -14.60
CA ALA A 184 -1.08 -28.02 -15.17
C ALA A 184 0.32 -28.58 -15.44
N GLY A 185 0.78 -29.40 -14.48
CA GLY A 185 2.02 -30.14 -14.57
C GLY A 185 2.08 -30.93 -15.86
N GLY A 186 3.26 -30.90 -16.49
CA GLY A 186 3.57 -31.74 -17.63
C GLY A 186 3.23 -33.19 -17.31
N SER A 187 2.32 -33.74 -18.11
CA SER A 187 2.02 -35.16 -18.11
C SER A 187 3.26 -35.91 -18.61
N ALA A 188 4.09 -36.36 -17.67
CA ALA A 188 5.16 -37.30 -17.94
C ALA A 188 4.59 -38.71 -17.72
N THR A 189 4.07 -39.31 -18.79
CA THR A 189 3.83 -40.75 -18.85
C THR A 189 5.16 -41.48 -18.72
N ARG A 190 5.37 -42.15 -17.58
CA ARG A 190 6.43 -43.15 -17.40
C ARG A 190 5.91 -44.34 -16.63
N THR A 191 5.81 -45.48 -17.32
CA THR A 191 6.11 -46.84 -16.81
C THR A 191 5.98 -47.86 -17.95
N PRO A 192 6.56 -49.07 -17.88
CA PRO A 192 7.72 -49.53 -17.11
C PRO A 192 8.73 -50.34 -17.97
N GLU A 193 10.03 -50.23 -17.72
CA GLU A 193 11.00 -51.29 -18.06
C GLU A 193 11.43 -52.02 -16.78
N GLN A 194 11.43 -53.35 -16.88
CA GLN A 194 11.78 -54.33 -15.85
C GLN A 194 13.17 -54.94 -16.16
N PRO A 195 13.78 -55.71 -15.24
CA PRO A 195 15.10 -55.39 -14.67
C PRO A 195 16.26 -56.18 -15.27
N SER A 196 17.48 -55.76 -14.93
CA SER A 196 18.67 -56.62 -14.99
C SER A 196 19.51 -56.40 -13.74
N GLU A 197 19.70 -57.49 -12.98
CA GLU A 197 20.61 -57.60 -11.84
C GLU A 197 22.07 -57.41 -12.28
N THR A 198 22.93 -56.98 -11.35
CA THR A 198 24.21 -57.65 -10.99
C THR A 198 25.08 -56.73 -10.11
N THR A 199 25.22 -57.14 -8.84
CA THR A 199 26.45 -57.21 -8.02
C THR A 199 27.29 -55.96 -7.74
N GLY A 200 27.52 -55.71 -6.44
CA GLY A 200 28.89 -55.62 -5.94
C GLY A 200 29.31 -54.37 -5.14
N ALA A 201 29.41 -54.57 -3.83
CA ALA A 201 30.47 -54.08 -2.93
C ALA A 201 30.58 -52.58 -2.58
N SER A 202 30.35 -52.31 -1.29
CA SER A 202 31.02 -51.25 -0.53
C SER A 202 32.54 -51.46 -0.47
N PRO A 203 33.31 -50.40 -0.18
CA PRO A 203 33.96 -50.38 1.12
C PRO A 203 33.95 -49.01 1.83
N ARG A 204 34.37 -49.10 3.09
CA ARG A 204 34.37 -48.13 4.19
C ARG A 204 35.81 -47.66 4.44
N ALA A 205 36.01 -46.37 4.75
CA ALA A 205 37.07 -45.75 5.59
C ALA A 205 37.14 -44.25 5.21
N GLY A 206 37.40 -43.25 6.05
CA GLY A 206 37.88 -43.14 7.43
C GLY A 206 38.53 -41.74 7.60
N GLY A 207 38.55 -41.20 8.82
CA GLY A 207 39.33 -39.98 9.22
C GLY A 207 38.47 -38.81 9.72
N SER A 208 38.21 -38.65 11.04
CA SER A 208 39.03 -37.95 12.08
C SER A 208 39.28 -36.45 11.80
N ALA A 209 38.60 -35.55 12.52
CA ALA A 209 39.09 -34.74 13.67
C ALA A 209 39.75 -33.41 13.18
N THR A 210 39.60 -32.18 13.71
CA THR A 210 39.43 -31.59 15.06
C THR A 210 39.03 -30.09 14.93
N ARG A 211 38.20 -29.57 15.86
CA ARG A 211 38.35 -28.34 16.72
C ARG A 211 39.39 -27.24 16.32
N THR A 212 39.26 -25.91 16.49
CA THR A 212 38.32 -24.91 17.09
C THR A 212 38.71 -23.46 16.58
N PRO A 213 38.37 -22.28 17.16
CA PRO A 213 37.82 -21.11 16.42
C PRO A 213 38.65 -19.79 16.49
N GLU A 214 38.40 -18.81 15.61
CA GLU A 214 38.76 -17.39 15.80
C GLU A 214 37.72 -16.53 15.06
N GLN A 215 36.82 -15.81 15.76
CA GLN A 215 36.92 -14.45 16.35
C GLN A 215 36.34 -13.36 15.42
N PRO A 216 35.56 -12.41 15.96
CA PRO A 216 34.77 -11.43 15.20
C PRO A 216 35.49 -10.09 15.03
N SER A 217 35.23 -9.38 13.94
CA SER A 217 35.63 -7.97 13.78
C SER A 217 34.43 -7.05 14.03
N GLU A 218 34.35 -6.51 15.23
CA GLU A 218 33.72 -5.22 15.47
C GLU A 218 34.69 -4.12 15.01
N THR A 219 34.19 -3.17 14.21
CA THR A 219 34.85 -1.86 14.07
C THR A 219 33.84 -0.77 14.44
N THR A 220 34.07 -0.22 15.62
CA THR A 220 33.58 1.08 16.08
C THR A 220 34.18 2.19 15.20
N GLY A 221 33.38 3.17 14.79
CA GLY A 221 33.87 4.37 14.10
C GLY A 221 32.80 5.46 14.04
N ALA A 222 32.81 6.35 15.02
CA ALA A 222 31.92 7.49 15.16
C ALA A 222 32.41 8.74 14.39
N SER A 223 31.45 9.49 13.83
CA SER A 223 31.44 10.97 13.63
C SER A 223 32.42 11.60 12.60
N PRO A 224 32.15 12.82 12.03
CA PRO A 224 31.38 13.92 12.62
C PRO A 224 30.38 14.72 11.73
N ARG A 225 29.44 15.33 12.46
CA ARG A 225 28.93 16.71 12.38
C ARG A 225 29.53 17.63 11.29
N ALA A 226 28.66 18.18 10.45
CA ALA A 226 28.86 19.46 9.78
C ALA A 226 27.71 20.41 10.20
N GLY A 227 28.08 21.57 10.74
CA GLY A 227 27.17 22.66 11.09
C GLY A 227 27.26 23.83 10.10
N GLY A 228 26.35 24.79 10.28
CA GLY A 228 26.34 26.11 9.64
C GLY A 228 25.50 26.15 8.35
N SER A 229 24.61 27.10 8.11
CA SER A 229 24.39 28.40 8.75
C SER A 229 22.95 28.86 8.51
N ALA A 230 22.35 29.42 9.55
CA ALA A 230 21.16 30.25 9.46
C ALA A 230 21.57 31.64 8.95
N THR A 231 20.93 32.13 7.90
CA THR A 231 20.89 33.56 7.57
C THR A 231 19.51 34.10 7.89
N ARG A 232 19.48 34.92 8.93
CA ARG A 232 18.36 35.74 9.39
C ARG A 232 18.38 37.03 8.55
N THR A 233 17.29 37.35 7.87
CA THR A 233 17.10 38.66 7.20
C THR A 233 16.09 39.46 8.04
N PRO A 234 16.33 40.75 8.34
CA PRO A 234 15.54 41.49 9.30
C PRO A 234 14.25 42.04 8.69
N GLU A 235 13.19 42.05 9.51
CA GLU A 235 11.99 42.87 9.31
C GLU A 235 12.32 44.36 9.40
N GLN A 236 11.62 45.16 8.59
CA GLN A 236 11.35 46.57 8.88
C GLN A 236 9.94 46.96 8.41
N PRO A 237 9.34 48.00 9.02
CA PRO A 237 7.95 47.97 9.44
C PRO A 237 6.96 48.67 8.50
N SER A 238 5.70 48.38 8.77
CA SER A 238 4.49 49.03 8.27
C SER A 238 4.41 50.53 8.59
N GLU A 239 4.09 51.34 7.57
CA GLU A 239 3.45 52.65 7.73
C GLU A 239 2.06 52.63 7.06
N LEU A 240 1.04 52.97 7.85
CA LEU A 240 -0.26 53.46 7.39
C LEU A 240 -0.15 54.98 7.19
N ALA A 241 -0.76 55.51 6.11
CA ALA A 241 -1.72 56.64 6.11
C ALA A 241 -1.63 57.50 4.84
N ARG A 242 -2.57 57.29 3.90
CA ARG A 242 -3.58 58.25 3.39
C ARG A 242 -4.07 57.83 2.00
#